data_AF-A0A962E813-F1
#
_entry.id   AF-A0A962E813-F1
#
_cell.length_a   1.000
_cell.length_b   1.000
_cell.length_c   1.000
_cell.angle_alpha   90.00
_cell.angle_beta   90.00
_cell.angle_gamma   90.00
#
_symmetry.space_group_name_H-M   'P 1'
#
loop_
_entity.id
_entity.type
_entity.pdbx_description
1 polymer ?
#
loop_
_entity_poly.entity_id
_entity_poly.type
_entity_poly.pdbx_seq_one_letter_code
_entity_poly.pdbx_strand_id
1 'polypeptide(L)'
;MLELLREGDERPDTLAAAIQSFVGLLDGSEQLESHVYHAKATADELCAALAGKTDIDWSLLRRLSNPKNISTGESPDFNLEGITVWREAHEAWRPVRFLIVLCLASGHYPVASADSAVFVSDDLLALRENLGLSLATPADQMRDRRARFKRQLAAVADFVCFMIPRRDSSGTSQSPSESLVFMSQLYSGINDAASLILEMDVASDRDRIRILPHAEPEPPCLPRAIVAEDIQFGFDLLALRTDAEGNLRPESPSSLETLMVSRLAWLLRRINAEPLGWEPERPNVMLLGTLTHQVFEELFQVSLPIPDPQTIGSQIEPLLDSSIRTHAPFLRAAQWQVERKHLASSIHKAALAWREVLVTLKADILGTEEWIEGTLDGLPIHGQADILLGL
;
A
#
# COMPACT_ATOMS: atom_id res chain seq x y z
N MET A 1 -11.52 -11.36 -10.72
CA MET A 1 -12.23 -11.69 -9.45
C MET A 1 -13.09 -10.53 -8.95
N LEU A 2 -12.56 -9.31 -8.81
CA LEU A 2 -13.35 -8.13 -8.44
C LEU A 2 -14.35 -7.67 -9.52
N GLU A 3 -14.01 -7.84 -10.81
CA GLU A 3 -14.91 -7.52 -11.93
C GLU A 3 -16.18 -8.37 -11.93
N LEU A 4 -16.06 -9.67 -11.62
CA LEU A 4 -17.19 -10.62 -11.52
C LEU A 4 -18.25 -10.21 -10.49
N LEU A 5 -17.84 -9.54 -9.39
CA LEU A 5 -18.77 -9.11 -8.33
C LEU A 5 -19.33 -7.70 -8.58
N ARG A 6 -18.62 -6.85 -9.32
CA ARG A 6 -19.05 -5.47 -9.63
C ARG A 6 -20.04 -5.37 -10.78
N GLU A 7 -20.04 -6.33 -11.70
CA GLU A 7 -21.02 -6.37 -12.80
C GLU A 7 -22.33 -7.07 -12.39
N GLY A 8 -22.34 -7.79 -11.26
CA GLY A 8 -23.47 -8.59 -10.80
C GLY A 8 -24.36 -7.96 -9.73
N ASP A 9 -23.99 -6.82 -9.14
CA ASP A 9 -24.63 -6.30 -7.91
C ASP A 9 -25.90 -5.46 -8.13
N GLU A 10 -26.37 -5.34 -9.37
CA GLU A 10 -27.55 -4.53 -9.71
C GLU A 10 -28.89 -5.21 -9.36
N ARG A 11 -28.97 -6.55 -9.43
CA ARG A 11 -30.20 -7.33 -9.19
C ARG A 11 -29.92 -8.64 -8.45
N PRO A 12 -30.91 -9.19 -7.71
CA PRO A 12 -30.74 -10.47 -7.02
C PRO A 12 -30.29 -11.63 -7.92
N ASP A 13 -30.82 -11.72 -9.14
CA ASP A 13 -30.47 -12.80 -10.08
C ASP A 13 -29.04 -12.68 -10.62
N THR A 14 -28.59 -11.46 -10.92
CA THR A 14 -27.22 -11.20 -11.41
C THR A 14 -26.20 -11.42 -10.30
N LEU A 15 -26.54 -11.08 -9.06
CA LEU A 15 -25.67 -11.27 -7.91
C LEU A 15 -25.55 -12.76 -7.57
N ALA A 16 -26.64 -13.51 -7.65
CA ALA A 16 -26.63 -14.96 -7.48
C ALA A 16 -25.73 -15.65 -8.54
N ALA A 17 -25.80 -15.23 -9.81
CA ALA A 17 -24.95 -15.75 -10.87
C ALA A 17 -23.46 -15.43 -10.65
N ALA A 18 -23.15 -14.22 -10.15
CA ALA A 18 -21.80 -13.82 -9.78
C ALA A 18 -21.24 -14.65 -8.62
N ILE A 19 -22.05 -14.89 -7.58
CA ILE A 19 -21.69 -15.76 -6.43
C ILE A 19 -21.40 -17.18 -6.89
N GLN A 20 -22.22 -17.75 -7.78
CA GLN A 20 -21.99 -19.10 -8.33
C GLN A 20 -20.71 -19.17 -9.19
N SER A 21 -20.44 -18.12 -9.98
CA SER A 21 -19.20 -18.02 -10.75
C SER A 21 -17.98 -17.95 -9.83
N PHE A 22 -18.08 -17.22 -8.70
CA PHE A 22 -17.05 -17.19 -7.68
C PHE A 22 -16.80 -18.57 -7.05
N VAL A 23 -17.85 -19.33 -6.74
CA VAL A 23 -17.74 -20.71 -6.23
C VAL A 23 -16.97 -21.61 -7.20
N GLY A 24 -17.16 -21.44 -8.51
CA GLY A 24 -16.43 -22.19 -9.53
C GLY A 24 -14.93 -21.88 -9.59
N LEU A 25 -14.49 -20.76 -9.02
CA LEU A 25 -13.09 -20.35 -8.92
C LEU A 25 -12.43 -20.79 -7.60
N LEU A 26 -13.20 -21.34 -6.66
CA LEU A 26 -12.68 -21.83 -5.40
C LEU A 26 -11.98 -23.18 -5.60
N ASP A 27 -10.68 -23.11 -5.88
CA ASP A 27 -9.75 -24.23 -5.83
C ASP A 27 -8.79 -24.06 -4.65
N GLY A 28 -8.56 -25.13 -3.89
CA GLY A 28 -7.76 -25.10 -2.68
C GLY A 28 -6.98 -26.40 -2.52
N SER A 29 -5.73 -26.28 -2.06
CA SER A 29 -4.92 -27.45 -1.66
C SER A 29 -5.60 -28.21 -0.51
N GLU A 30 -5.20 -29.47 -0.27
CA GLU A 30 -5.76 -30.31 0.82
C GLU A 30 -5.79 -29.61 2.19
N GLN A 31 -4.88 -28.66 2.43
CA GLN A 31 -4.80 -27.88 3.67
C GLN A 31 -5.94 -26.85 3.84
N LEU A 32 -6.66 -26.51 2.76
CA LEU A 32 -7.72 -25.51 2.74
C LEU A 32 -9.12 -26.11 2.51
N GLU A 33 -9.25 -27.44 2.49
CA GLU A 33 -10.49 -28.14 2.16
C GLU A 33 -11.68 -27.69 3.03
N SER A 34 -11.46 -27.56 4.34
CA SER A 34 -12.48 -27.05 5.29
C SER A 34 -12.92 -25.62 4.97
N HIS A 35 -11.98 -24.75 4.62
CA HIS A 35 -12.27 -23.36 4.25
C HIS A 35 -13.05 -23.26 2.94
N VAL A 36 -12.68 -24.07 1.94
CA VAL A 36 -13.38 -24.15 0.65
C VAL A 36 -14.80 -24.69 0.84
N TYR A 37 -14.97 -25.72 1.65
CA TYR A 37 -16.30 -26.27 1.98
C TYR A 37 -17.21 -25.20 2.61
N HIS A 38 -16.71 -24.47 3.61
CA HIS A 38 -17.48 -23.42 4.25
C HIS A 38 -17.79 -22.24 3.33
N ALA A 39 -16.84 -21.84 2.48
CA ALA A 39 -17.08 -20.79 1.50
C ALA A 39 -18.19 -21.18 0.51
N LYS A 40 -18.23 -22.45 0.07
CA LYS A 40 -19.29 -22.99 -0.79
C LYS A 40 -20.64 -23.04 -0.07
N ALA A 41 -20.68 -23.55 1.16
CA ALA A 41 -21.91 -23.61 1.96
C ALA A 41 -22.49 -22.20 2.23
N THR A 42 -21.64 -21.22 2.55
CA THR A 42 -22.07 -19.83 2.72
C THR A 42 -22.58 -19.23 1.40
N ALA A 43 -21.95 -19.55 0.27
CA ALA A 43 -22.43 -19.09 -1.04
C ALA A 43 -23.83 -19.64 -1.35
N ASP A 44 -24.10 -20.91 -1.04
CA ASP A 44 -25.44 -21.50 -1.19
C ASP A 44 -26.49 -20.80 -0.33
N GLU A 45 -26.16 -20.47 0.93
CA GLU A 45 -27.05 -19.71 1.83
C GLU A 45 -27.35 -18.30 1.28
N LEU A 46 -26.35 -17.63 0.71
CA LEU A 46 -26.51 -16.31 0.09
C LEU A 46 -27.39 -16.38 -1.16
N CYS A 47 -27.18 -17.37 -2.04
CA CYS A 47 -28.01 -17.60 -3.22
C CYS A 47 -29.46 -17.91 -2.83
N ALA A 48 -29.69 -18.70 -1.78
CA ALA A 48 -31.03 -18.99 -1.26
C ALA A 48 -31.72 -17.73 -0.71
N ALA A 49 -30.97 -16.83 -0.05
CA ALA A 49 -31.50 -15.57 0.45
C ALA A 49 -31.89 -14.58 -0.66
N LEU A 50 -31.24 -14.67 -1.83
CA LEU A 50 -31.52 -13.87 -3.01
C LEU A 50 -32.69 -14.41 -3.86
N ALA A 51 -32.99 -15.71 -3.77
CA ALA A 51 -33.98 -16.36 -4.60
C ALA A 51 -35.39 -15.75 -4.45
N GLY A 52 -35.99 -15.36 -5.58
CA GLY A 52 -37.35 -14.81 -5.63
C GLY A 52 -37.51 -13.43 -4.99
N LYS A 53 -36.42 -12.71 -4.75
CA LYS A 53 -36.42 -11.33 -4.25
C LYS A 53 -36.42 -10.33 -5.40
N THR A 54 -37.07 -9.19 -5.18
CA THR A 54 -37.10 -8.07 -6.12
C THR A 54 -36.00 -7.04 -5.87
N ASP A 55 -35.41 -7.05 -4.67
CA ASP A 55 -34.36 -6.12 -4.24
C ASP A 55 -33.35 -6.83 -3.32
N ILE A 56 -32.15 -6.27 -3.20
CA ILE A 56 -31.02 -6.88 -2.48
C ILE A 56 -30.97 -6.39 -1.03
N ASP A 57 -31.20 -7.29 -0.07
CA ASP A 57 -31.02 -7.00 1.36
C ASP A 57 -29.56 -7.18 1.78
N TRP A 58 -28.76 -6.13 1.58
CA TRP A 58 -27.34 -6.10 1.93
C TRP A 58 -27.07 -6.38 3.43
N SER A 59 -28.01 -6.03 4.31
CA SER A 59 -27.85 -6.25 5.75
C SER A 59 -27.98 -7.72 6.10
N LEU A 60 -28.94 -8.42 5.49
CA LEU A 60 -29.11 -9.86 5.61
C LEU A 60 -27.91 -10.61 5.04
N LEU A 61 -27.49 -10.28 3.82
CA LEU A 61 -26.36 -10.94 3.17
C LEU A 61 -25.07 -10.79 3.97
N ARG A 62 -24.78 -9.58 4.47
CA ARG A 62 -23.62 -9.32 5.33
C ARG A 62 -23.67 -10.13 6.62
N ARG A 63 -24.85 -10.32 7.21
CA ARG A 63 -25.02 -11.13 8.43
C ARG A 63 -24.77 -12.61 8.16
N LEU A 64 -25.22 -13.12 7.01
CA LEU A 64 -25.01 -14.52 6.60
C LEU A 64 -23.54 -14.78 6.24
N SER A 65 -22.86 -13.82 5.60
CA SER A 65 -21.47 -13.96 5.19
C SER A 65 -20.45 -13.64 6.28
N ASN A 66 -20.89 -13.20 7.47
CA ASN A 66 -19.98 -12.75 8.51
C ASN A 66 -19.21 -13.96 9.09
N PRO A 67 -17.86 -13.91 9.17
CA PRO A 67 -17.09 -15.01 9.74
C PRO A 67 -17.53 -15.26 11.18
N LYS A 68 -18.05 -16.44 11.46
CA LYS A 68 -18.30 -16.87 12.84
C LYS A 68 -16.95 -17.24 13.44
N ASN A 69 -16.65 -16.73 14.63
CA ASN A 69 -15.46 -17.16 15.38
C ASN A 69 -15.50 -18.67 15.52
N ILE A 70 -14.48 -19.34 14.99
CA ILE A 70 -14.28 -20.77 15.17
C ILE A 70 -13.87 -20.94 16.64
N SER A 71 -14.81 -21.33 17.49
CA SER A 71 -14.43 -21.97 18.75
C SER A 71 -13.86 -23.32 18.34
N THR A 72 -12.57 -23.54 18.54
CA THR A 72 -11.88 -24.78 18.15
C THR A 72 -12.41 -26.02 18.86
N GLY A 73 -13.46 -25.92 19.70
CA GLY A 73 -14.00 -27.04 20.48
C GLY A 73 -13.05 -27.56 21.56
N GLU A 74 -11.80 -27.12 21.53
CA GLU A 74 -10.79 -27.39 22.54
C GLU A 74 -11.15 -26.61 23.81
N SER A 75 -11.38 -27.37 24.89
CA SER A 75 -11.34 -26.80 26.23
C SER A 75 -9.95 -26.21 26.41
N PRO A 76 -9.80 -24.95 26.86
CA PRO A 76 -8.47 -24.42 27.12
C PRO A 76 -7.82 -25.31 28.18
N ASP A 77 -6.74 -25.98 27.81
CA ASP A 77 -5.89 -26.68 28.78
C ASP A 77 -5.39 -25.63 29.77
N PHE A 78 -6.01 -25.60 30.95
CA PHE A 78 -5.58 -24.71 32.01
C PHE A 78 -4.24 -25.22 32.53
N ASN A 79 -3.17 -24.54 32.15
CA ASN A 79 -1.84 -24.82 32.68
C ASN A 79 -1.81 -24.58 34.19
N LEU A 80 -1.42 -25.61 34.95
CA LEU A 80 -1.19 -25.49 36.40
C LEU A 80 0.04 -24.60 36.69
N GLU A 81 0.98 -24.56 35.75
CA GLU A 81 2.22 -23.77 35.82
C GLU A 81 2.25 -22.73 34.69
N GLY A 82 2.32 -21.46 35.04
CA GLY A 82 2.34 -20.37 34.05
C GLY A 82 2.46 -18.99 34.67
N ILE A 83 2.83 -18.03 33.84
CA ILE A 83 2.84 -16.60 34.20
C ILE A 83 1.47 -16.03 33.87
N THR A 84 0.84 -15.39 34.86
CA THR A 84 -0.41 -14.69 34.65
C THR A 84 -0.15 -13.28 34.14
N VAL A 85 -0.72 -12.94 32.98
CA VAL A 85 -0.63 -11.59 32.41
C VAL A 85 -1.96 -10.87 32.58
N TRP A 86 -1.90 -9.68 33.16
CA TRP A 86 -3.06 -8.81 33.33
C TRP A 86 -2.89 -7.53 32.54
N ARG A 87 -4.02 -6.96 32.11
CA ARG A 87 -4.03 -5.59 31.61
C ARG A 87 -3.99 -4.65 32.81
N GLU A 88 -3.52 -3.42 32.58
CA GLU A 88 -3.46 -2.36 33.59
C GLU A 88 -4.80 -2.17 34.34
N ALA A 89 -5.93 -2.36 33.67
CA ALA A 89 -7.25 -2.22 34.27
C ALA A 89 -7.70 -3.42 35.13
N HIS A 90 -6.99 -4.55 35.15
CA HIS A 90 -7.42 -5.76 35.87
C HIS A 90 -6.72 -5.90 37.23
N GLU A 91 -7.46 -6.32 38.26
CA GLU A 91 -6.88 -6.65 39.56
C GLU A 91 -6.41 -8.10 39.59
N ALA A 92 -5.41 -8.39 40.42
CA ALA A 92 -4.98 -9.75 40.66
C ALA A 92 -6.11 -10.51 41.39
N TRP A 93 -6.54 -11.65 40.84
CA TRP A 93 -7.58 -12.50 41.46
C TRP A 93 -7.04 -13.35 42.63
N ARG A 94 -5.74 -13.33 42.87
CA ARG A 94 -5.05 -14.01 43.97
C ARG A 94 -3.79 -13.23 44.36
N PRO A 95 -3.27 -13.40 45.60
CA PRO A 95 -1.96 -12.89 45.97
C PRO A 95 -0.88 -13.44 45.04
N VAL A 96 0.13 -12.62 44.74
CA VAL A 96 1.31 -13.02 43.98
C VAL A 96 2.58 -12.75 44.74
N ARG A 97 3.61 -13.56 44.51
CA ARG A 97 4.93 -13.34 45.11
C ARG A 97 5.71 -12.26 44.36
N PHE A 98 5.68 -12.33 43.03
CA PHE A 98 6.42 -11.45 42.13
C PHE A 98 5.47 -10.77 41.15
N LEU A 99 5.61 -9.45 40.99
CA LEU A 99 4.88 -8.66 40.00
C LEU A 99 5.87 -7.93 39.11
N ILE A 100 5.71 -8.06 37.79
CA ILE A 100 6.43 -7.27 36.80
C ILE A 100 5.43 -6.32 36.15
N VAL A 101 5.60 -5.03 36.37
CA VAL A 101 4.81 -3.96 35.77
C VAL A 101 5.51 -3.52 34.49
N LEU A 102 4.92 -3.86 33.35
CA LEU A 102 5.40 -3.46 32.03
C LEU A 102 4.97 -2.03 31.74
N CYS A 103 5.76 -1.30 30.95
CA CYS A 103 5.36 0.00 30.41
C CYS A 103 4.93 1.03 31.48
N LEU A 104 5.72 1.20 32.55
CA LEU A 104 5.54 2.27 33.53
C LEU A 104 5.91 3.64 32.92
N ALA A 105 5.17 4.07 31.90
CA ALA A 105 5.40 5.27 31.11
C ALA A 105 4.33 6.34 31.40
N SER A 106 4.59 7.57 30.96
CA SER A 106 3.66 8.70 31.08
C SER A 106 2.30 8.36 30.47
N GLY A 107 1.22 8.77 31.15
CA GLY A 107 -0.15 8.44 30.77
C GLY A 107 -0.60 7.02 31.14
N HIS A 108 0.26 6.21 31.78
CA HIS A 108 -0.04 4.88 32.31
C HIS A 108 0.23 4.78 33.81
N TYR A 109 -0.47 3.85 34.47
CA TYR A 109 -0.40 3.54 35.89
C TYR A 109 -0.55 4.78 36.78
N PRO A 110 -1.69 5.49 36.74
CA PRO A 110 -2.93 5.11 36.07
C PRO A 110 -3.06 5.64 34.63
N VAL A 111 -3.81 4.93 33.79
CA VAL A 111 -4.20 5.42 32.46
C VAL A 111 -4.83 6.81 32.61
N ALA A 112 -4.39 7.77 31.79
CA ALA A 112 -5.04 9.07 31.70
C ALA A 112 -6.54 8.91 31.35
N SER A 113 -7.42 9.66 32.00
CA SER A 113 -8.83 9.67 31.61
C SER A 113 -8.95 10.37 30.26
N ALA A 114 -9.55 9.72 29.27
CA ALA A 114 -9.97 10.41 28.07
C ALA A 114 -11.10 11.37 28.43
N ASP A 115 -11.04 12.59 27.89
CA ASP A 115 -12.15 13.52 28.01
C ASP A 115 -13.38 12.96 27.31
N SER A 116 -14.55 13.18 27.91
CA SER A 116 -15.82 12.82 27.29
C SER A 116 -16.05 13.73 26.08
N ALA A 117 -16.38 13.13 24.93
CA ALA A 117 -16.59 13.86 23.68
C ALA A 117 -17.84 14.78 23.70
N VAL A 118 -18.73 14.60 24.68
CA VAL A 118 -20.05 15.25 24.73
C VAL A 118 -20.24 16.14 25.97
N PHE A 119 -19.66 15.74 27.10
CA PHE A 119 -19.87 16.41 28.39
C PHE A 119 -18.53 16.72 29.03
N VAL A 120 -18.31 17.97 29.42
CA VAL A 120 -17.13 18.33 30.22
C VAL A 120 -17.35 17.99 31.70
N SER A 121 -16.29 18.05 32.50
CA SER A 121 -16.34 17.70 33.93
C SER A 121 -17.43 18.47 34.69
N ASP A 122 -17.60 19.76 34.39
CA ASP A 122 -18.60 20.61 35.03
C ASP A 122 -20.04 20.21 34.65
N ASP A 123 -20.26 19.77 33.40
CA ASP A 123 -21.56 19.24 32.97
C ASP A 123 -21.90 17.97 33.75
N LEU A 124 -20.93 17.07 33.92
CA LEU A 124 -21.12 15.82 34.65
C LEU A 124 -21.43 16.07 36.13
N LEU A 125 -20.81 17.09 36.73
CA LEU A 125 -21.13 17.53 38.09
C LEU A 125 -22.54 18.11 38.17
N ALA A 126 -22.90 19.02 37.25
CA ALA A 126 -24.22 19.62 37.22
C ALA A 126 -25.34 18.59 36.99
N LEU A 127 -25.12 17.60 36.12
CA LEU A 127 -26.07 16.49 35.90
C LEU A 127 -26.21 15.60 37.14
N ARG A 128 -25.10 15.32 37.84
CA ARG A 128 -25.11 14.56 39.09
C ARG A 128 -25.91 15.29 40.18
N GLU A 129 -25.65 16.58 40.36
CA GLU A 129 -26.26 17.39 41.43
C GLU A 129 -27.75 17.69 41.15
N ASN A 130 -28.10 18.05 39.92
CA ASN A 130 -29.46 18.48 39.59
C ASN A 130 -30.41 17.33 39.25
N LEU A 131 -29.91 16.21 38.72
CA LEU A 131 -30.74 15.07 38.31
C LEU A 131 -30.57 13.84 39.22
N GLY A 132 -29.65 13.89 40.20
CA GLY A 132 -29.38 12.77 41.10
C GLY A 132 -28.77 11.54 40.42
N LEU A 133 -28.18 11.70 39.22
CA LEU A 133 -27.60 10.60 38.45
C LEU A 133 -26.20 10.23 38.97
N SER A 134 -25.91 8.94 39.13
CA SER A 134 -24.59 8.44 39.54
C SER A 134 -23.61 8.42 38.36
N LEU A 135 -23.23 9.60 37.87
CA LEU A 135 -22.27 9.78 36.77
C LEU A 135 -20.87 9.97 37.33
N ALA A 136 -19.84 9.25 36.88
CA ALA A 136 -18.46 9.42 37.35
C ALA A 136 -17.73 10.56 36.60
N THR A 137 -17.12 11.49 37.33
CA THR A 137 -16.29 12.55 36.72
C THR A 137 -14.91 12.02 36.34
N PRO A 138 -14.16 12.70 35.44
CA PRO A 138 -12.77 12.34 35.16
C PRO A 138 -11.89 12.25 36.43
N ALA A 139 -12.15 13.11 37.43
CA ALA A 139 -11.46 13.10 38.71
C ALA A 139 -11.80 11.87 39.56
N ASP A 140 -13.08 11.46 39.59
CA ASP A 140 -13.51 10.24 40.29
C ASP A 140 -12.90 9.00 39.63
N GLN A 141 -12.95 8.92 38.30
CA GLN A 141 -12.33 7.83 37.55
C GLN A 141 -10.82 7.75 37.83
N MET A 142 -10.13 8.88 37.86
CA MET A 142 -8.70 8.93 38.17
C MET A 142 -8.42 8.48 39.61
N ARG A 143 -9.26 8.87 40.58
CA ARG A 143 -9.17 8.38 41.96
C ARG A 143 -9.32 6.86 42.03
N ASP A 144 -10.31 6.30 41.32
CA ASP A 144 -10.56 4.86 41.29
C ASP A 144 -9.43 4.08 40.64
N ARG A 145 -8.85 4.60 39.55
CA ARG A 145 -7.68 4.01 38.88
C ARG A 145 -6.45 3.99 39.79
N ARG A 146 -6.18 5.08 40.53
CA ARG A 146 -5.10 5.10 41.54
C ARG A 146 -5.37 4.10 42.67
N ALA A 147 -6.60 4.01 43.16
CA ALA A 147 -6.96 3.04 44.20
C ALA A 147 -6.79 1.59 43.71
N ARG A 148 -7.12 1.32 42.44
CA ARG A 148 -6.86 0.03 41.78
C ARG A 148 -5.38 -0.27 41.70
N PHE A 149 -4.56 0.66 41.22
CA PHE A 149 -3.11 0.46 41.15
C PHE A 149 -2.51 0.17 42.53
N LYS A 150 -2.96 0.88 43.58
CA LYS A 150 -2.57 0.58 44.96
C LYS A 150 -2.96 -0.85 45.37
N ARG A 151 -4.16 -1.33 45.04
CA ARG A 151 -4.59 -2.71 45.33
C ARG A 151 -3.78 -3.76 44.56
N GLN A 152 -3.45 -3.49 43.29
CA GLN A 152 -2.58 -4.37 42.49
C GLN A 152 -1.21 -4.53 43.15
N LEU A 153 -0.61 -3.42 43.61
CA LEU A 153 0.66 -3.45 44.34
C LEU A 153 0.53 -4.15 45.71
N ALA A 154 -0.59 -3.96 46.40
CA ALA A 154 -0.84 -4.60 47.69
C ALA A 154 -1.07 -6.11 47.61
N ALA A 155 -1.35 -6.66 46.42
CA ALA A 155 -1.46 -8.10 46.21
C ALA A 155 -0.10 -8.82 46.17
N VAL A 156 1.00 -8.08 46.22
CA VAL A 156 2.36 -8.61 46.05
C VAL A 156 3.03 -8.87 47.39
N ALA A 157 3.54 -10.08 47.59
CA ALA A 157 4.16 -10.50 48.85
C ALA A 157 5.67 -10.24 48.92
N ASP A 158 6.41 -10.49 47.84
CA ASP A 158 7.89 -10.50 47.89
C ASP A 158 8.51 -9.33 47.11
N PHE A 159 8.14 -9.13 45.85
CA PHE A 159 8.88 -8.20 44.98
C PHE A 159 8.08 -7.64 43.81
N VAL A 160 8.30 -6.36 43.51
CA VAL A 160 7.75 -5.66 42.34
C VAL A 160 8.89 -5.11 41.48
N CYS A 161 8.86 -5.36 40.17
CA CYS A 161 9.73 -4.74 39.18
C CYS A 161 8.92 -3.83 38.26
N PHE A 162 9.41 -2.61 38.01
CA PHE A 162 8.81 -1.68 37.07
C PHE A 162 9.72 -1.52 35.86
N MET A 163 9.20 -1.74 34.67
CA MET A 163 9.94 -1.57 33.41
C MET A 163 9.46 -0.31 32.69
N ILE A 164 10.41 0.58 32.38
CA ILE A 164 10.16 1.86 31.73
C ILE A 164 10.74 1.81 30.31
N PRO A 165 9.91 1.80 29.25
CA PRO A 165 10.41 1.91 27.89
C PRO A 165 10.98 3.31 27.63
N ARG A 166 12.15 3.39 27.00
CA ARG A 166 12.72 4.69 26.57
C ARG A 166 12.02 5.28 25.36
N ARG A 167 11.41 4.42 24.53
CA ARG A 167 10.76 4.82 23.29
C ARG A 167 9.47 4.04 23.07
N ASP A 168 8.54 4.68 22.39
CA ASP A 168 7.30 4.05 21.92
C ASP A 168 7.52 3.23 20.63
N SER A 169 6.45 2.65 20.08
CA SER A 169 6.50 1.87 18.83
C SER A 169 6.85 2.69 17.59
N SER A 170 6.77 4.03 17.65
CA SER A 170 7.23 4.94 16.60
C SER A 170 8.70 5.33 16.76
N GLY A 171 9.32 4.98 17.89
CA GLY A 171 10.66 5.41 18.26
C GLY A 171 10.69 6.77 18.97
N THR A 172 9.56 7.36 19.33
CA THR A 172 9.49 8.64 20.07
C THR A 172 9.88 8.43 21.53
N SER A 173 10.66 9.34 22.09
CA SER A 173 11.07 9.28 23.50
C SER A 173 9.86 9.27 24.43
N GLN A 174 9.88 8.38 25.43
CA GLN A 174 8.85 8.30 26.46
C GLN A 174 9.41 8.70 27.82
N SER A 175 8.60 9.43 28.60
CA SER A 175 8.87 9.73 29.99
C SER A 175 8.31 8.62 30.90
N PRO A 176 8.88 8.40 32.10
CA PRO A 176 8.29 7.53 33.11
C PRO A 176 6.87 7.95 33.51
N SER A 177 6.11 7.01 34.09
CA SER A 177 4.82 7.32 34.71
C SER A 177 4.98 8.35 35.83
N GLU A 178 3.99 9.22 35.97
CA GLU A 178 3.86 10.17 37.08
C GLU A 178 3.80 9.46 38.44
N SER A 179 3.39 8.20 38.47
CA SER A 179 3.40 7.37 39.69
C SER A 179 4.79 7.20 40.28
N LEU A 180 5.86 7.31 39.49
CA LEU A 180 7.23 7.24 39.99
C LEU A 180 7.52 8.33 41.02
N VAL A 181 6.95 9.52 40.85
CA VAL A 181 7.12 10.64 41.80
C VAL A 181 6.44 10.35 43.14
N PHE A 182 5.26 9.72 43.12
CA PHE A 182 4.59 9.31 44.37
C PHE A 182 5.32 8.15 45.04
N MET A 183 5.88 7.23 44.25
CA MET A 183 6.66 6.12 44.77
C MET A 183 7.97 6.58 45.41
N SER A 184 8.66 7.58 44.83
CA SER A 184 9.92 8.08 45.39
C SER A 184 9.76 8.65 46.80
N GLN A 185 8.60 9.25 47.09
CA GLN A 185 8.26 9.78 48.41
C GLN A 185 8.14 8.70 49.50
N LEU A 186 7.99 7.42 49.13
CA LEU A 186 7.92 6.31 50.07
C LEU A 186 9.30 5.89 50.60
N TYR A 187 10.38 6.41 50.02
CA TYR A 187 11.75 6.06 50.38
C TYR A 187 12.47 7.23 51.03
N SER A 188 13.20 6.96 52.11
CA SER A 188 14.07 7.94 52.76
C SER A 188 15.33 8.19 51.94
N GLY A 189 15.75 9.46 51.83
CA GLY A 189 17.02 9.84 51.18
C GLY A 189 16.97 9.98 49.66
N ILE A 190 15.77 9.98 49.06
CA ILE A 190 15.57 10.19 47.63
C ILE A 190 15.05 11.60 47.39
N ASN A 191 15.87 12.45 46.77
CA ASN A 191 15.51 13.82 46.41
C ASN A 191 14.96 13.95 44.98
N ASP A 192 15.33 13.02 44.10
CA ASP A 192 14.92 12.98 42.70
C ASP A 192 14.37 11.60 42.35
N ALA A 193 13.16 11.54 41.83
CA ALA A 193 12.50 10.30 41.44
C ALA A 193 13.25 9.57 40.32
N ALA A 194 13.94 10.30 39.42
CA ALA A 194 14.73 9.69 38.34
C ALA A 194 15.92 8.87 38.88
N SER A 195 16.41 9.16 40.09
CA SER A 195 17.51 8.38 40.71
C SER A 195 17.13 6.94 41.07
N LEU A 196 15.83 6.59 41.03
CA LEU A 196 15.35 5.23 41.19
C LEU A 196 15.46 4.39 39.91
N ILE A 197 15.68 5.02 38.75
CA ILE A 197 15.74 4.34 37.46
C ILE A 197 17.14 3.74 37.31
N LEU A 198 17.18 2.43 37.01
CA LEU A 198 18.41 1.70 36.68
C LEU A 198 18.50 1.58 35.16
N GLU A 199 19.54 2.14 34.56
CA GLU A 199 19.72 2.11 33.11
C GLU A 199 20.40 0.80 32.67
N MET A 200 19.75 0.08 31.75
CA MET A 200 20.30 -1.19 31.23
C MET A 200 21.61 -1.01 30.46
N ASP A 201 21.90 0.20 29.95
CA ASP A 201 23.15 0.47 29.24
C ASP A 201 24.32 0.78 30.19
N VAL A 202 24.03 1.02 31.48
CA VAL A 202 25.04 1.36 32.49
C VAL A 202 25.44 0.10 33.25
N ALA A 203 26.71 -0.27 33.20
CA ALA A 203 27.21 -1.51 33.82
C ALA A 203 26.90 -1.60 35.32
N SER A 204 27.15 -0.54 36.08
CA SER A 204 26.87 -0.50 37.52
C SER A 204 25.39 -0.61 37.87
N ASP A 205 24.51 -0.17 36.98
CA ASP A 205 23.07 -0.28 37.18
C ASP A 205 22.59 -1.70 36.85
N ARG A 206 23.11 -2.30 35.77
CA ARG A 206 22.84 -3.71 35.43
C ARG A 206 23.13 -4.66 36.59
N ASP A 207 24.25 -4.46 37.29
CA ASP A 207 24.63 -5.28 38.44
C ASP A 207 23.63 -5.19 39.61
N ARG A 208 22.82 -4.12 39.65
CA ARG A 208 21.78 -3.90 40.67
C ARG A 208 20.40 -4.43 40.25
N ILE A 209 20.19 -4.75 38.96
CA ILE A 209 18.89 -5.25 38.45
C ILE A 209 18.74 -6.73 38.76
N ARG A 210 17.76 -7.09 39.61
CA ARG A 210 17.56 -8.47 40.09
C ARG A 210 17.03 -9.48 39.06
N ILE A 211 16.26 -9.03 38.06
CA ILE A 211 15.59 -9.90 37.05
C ILE A 211 16.13 -9.62 35.64
N LEU A 212 17.39 -9.19 35.52
CA LEU A 212 18.03 -9.11 34.22
C LEU A 212 18.69 -10.46 33.93
N PRO A 213 18.23 -11.25 32.94
CA PRO A 213 18.94 -12.46 32.57
C PRO A 213 20.33 -12.07 32.06
N HIS A 214 21.37 -12.58 32.72
CA HIS A 214 22.73 -12.46 32.23
C HIS A 214 22.89 -13.42 31.04
N ALA A 215 22.90 -12.87 29.83
CA ALA A 215 23.39 -13.58 28.66
C ALA A 215 24.93 -13.54 28.66
N GLU A 216 25.57 -14.62 28.25
CA GLU A 216 27.01 -14.55 27.97
C GLU A 216 27.24 -13.52 26.84
N PRO A 217 28.26 -12.65 26.95
CA PRO A 217 28.56 -11.68 25.91
C PRO A 217 28.89 -12.41 24.61
N GLU A 218 28.00 -12.32 23.63
CA GLU A 218 28.28 -12.80 22.29
C GLU A 218 29.02 -11.70 21.51
N PRO A 219 30.15 -12.01 20.84
CA PRO A 219 30.81 -11.02 20.01
C PRO A 219 29.84 -10.53 18.93
N PRO A 220 29.85 -9.23 18.57
CA PRO A 220 28.97 -8.72 17.54
C PRO A 220 29.20 -9.49 16.24
N CYS A 221 28.14 -10.10 15.72
CA CYS A 221 28.17 -10.69 14.39
C CYS A 221 28.28 -9.55 13.38
N LEU A 222 29.37 -9.51 12.63
CA LEU A 222 29.50 -8.57 11.52
C LEU A 222 28.35 -8.83 10.53
N PRO A 223 27.68 -7.79 9.99
CA PRO A 223 26.73 -7.97 8.92
C PRO A 223 27.35 -8.78 7.78
N ARG A 224 26.54 -9.58 7.09
CA ARG A 224 26.99 -10.31 5.89
C ARG A 224 27.75 -9.35 4.97
N ALA A 225 28.99 -9.69 4.63
CA ALA A 225 29.74 -8.97 3.61
C ALA A 225 28.99 -9.06 2.28
N ILE A 226 28.55 -7.91 1.75
CA ILE A 226 27.97 -7.83 0.41
C ILE A 226 29.15 -7.78 -0.56
N VAL A 227 29.45 -8.91 -1.19
CA VAL A 227 30.41 -8.96 -2.30
C VAL A 227 29.68 -8.54 -3.57
N ALA A 228 30.11 -7.46 -4.20
CA ALA A 228 29.58 -7.02 -5.49
C ALA A 228 30.33 -7.77 -6.60
N GLU A 229 29.84 -8.96 -6.95
CA GLU A 229 30.27 -9.70 -8.14
C GLU A 229 29.25 -9.52 -9.26
N ASP A 230 29.73 -9.44 -10.50
CA ASP A 230 28.85 -9.45 -11.67
C ASP A 230 28.06 -10.76 -11.72
N ILE A 231 26.74 -10.67 -11.91
CA ILE A 231 25.88 -11.85 -11.99
C ILE A 231 26.19 -12.61 -13.28
N GLN A 232 26.69 -13.84 -13.16
CA GLN A 232 26.88 -14.74 -14.28
C GLN A 232 25.63 -15.59 -14.50
N PHE A 233 24.89 -15.31 -15.58
CA PHE A 233 23.66 -16.05 -15.90
C PHE A 233 23.93 -17.39 -16.61
N GLY A 234 25.09 -17.57 -17.24
CA GLY A 234 25.46 -18.82 -17.92
C GLY A 234 24.74 -19.06 -19.26
N PHE A 235 24.02 -18.08 -19.78
CA PHE A 235 23.38 -18.11 -21.09
C PHE A 235 23.35 -16.72 -21.72
N ASP A 236 23.15 -16.67 -23.03
CA ASP A 236 23.02 -15.42 -23.78
C ASP A 236 21.67 -14.76 -23.50
N LEU A 237 21.69 -13.56 -22.90
CA LEU A 237 20.49 -12.80 -22.59
C LEU A 237 19.78 -12.28 -23.85
N LEU A 238 20.49 -12.11 -24.98
CA LEU A 238 19.89 -11.75 -26.26
C LEU A 238 19.04 -12.90 -26.82
N ALA A 239 19.40 -14.14 -26.51
CA ALA A 239 18.65 -15.33 -26.93
C ALA A 239 17.42 -15.65 -26.06
N LEU A 240 17.09 -14.81 -25.07
CA LEU A 240 15.94 -15.05 -24.17
C LEU A 240 14.58 -15.06 -24.88
N ARG A 241 14.45 -14.36 -26.01
CA ARG A 241 13.21 -14.30 -26.78
C ARG A 241 13.47 -14.80 -28.19
N THR A 242 12.78 -15.87 -28.56
CA THR A 242 12.72 -16.35 -29.93
C THR A 242 11.34 -16.09 -30.55
N ASP A 243 11.28 -16.06 -31.88
CA ASP A 243 10.02 -16.17 -32.62
C ASP A 243 9.46 -17.61 -32.54
N ALA A 244 8.37 -17.89 -33.26
CA ALA A 244 7.75 -19.22 -33.27
C ALA A 244 8.63 -20.27 -33.97
N GLU A 245 9.52 -19.82 -34.84
CA GLU A 245 10.45 -20.59 -35.64
C GLU A 245 11.79 -20.86 -34.91
N GLY A 246 11.98 -20.27 -33.73
CA GLY A 246 13.17 -20.44 -32.89
C GLY A 246 14.32 -19.47 -33.23
N ASN A 247 14.11 -18.50 -34.11
CA ASN A 247 15.10 -17.47 -34.40
C ASN A 247 15.07 -16.36 -33.35
N LEU A 248 16.18 -15.64 -33.22
CA LEU A 248 16.25 -14.46 -32.35
C LEU A 248 15.20 -13.43 -32.75
N ARG A 249 14.45 -12.92 -31.78
CA ARG A 249 13.59 -11.76 -32.05
C ARG A 249 14.44 -10.52 -32.35
N PRO A 250 14.03 -9.71 -33.33
CA PRO A 250 14.77 -8.50 -33.67
C PRO A 250 14.71 -7.48 -32.53
N GLU A 251 15.80 -6.73 -32.36
CA GLU A 251 15.88 -5.60 -31.42
C GLU A 251 15.52 -4.28 -32.09
N SER A 252 14.83 -3.40 -31.35
CA SER A 252 14.61 -2.02 -31.77
C SER A 252 15.73 -1.09 -31.32
N PRO A 253 15.95 0.05 -32.00
CA PRO A 253 16.89 1.08 -31.54
C PRO A 253 16.66 1.49 -30.08
N SER A 254 15.41 1.68 -29.67
CA SER A 254 15.04 2.02 -28.29
C SER A 254 15.34 0.89 -27.29
N SER A 255 15.23 -0.37 -27.72
CA SER A 255 15.65 -1.53 -26.91
C SER A 255 17.16 -1.51 -26.68
N LEU A 256 17.95 -1.30 -27.73
CA LEU A 256 19.41 -1.21 -27.64
C LEU A 256 19.86 -0.01 -26.81
N GLU A 257 19.19 1.14 -26.93
CA GLU A 257 19.42 2.29 -26.06
C GLU A 257 19.16 1.94 -24.59
N THR A 258 18.05 1.27 -24.30
CA THR A 258 17.74 0.80 -22.94
C THR A 258 18.83 -0.14 -22.42
N LEU A 259 19.34 -1.04 -23.26
CA LEU A 259 20.44 -1.95 -22.91
C LEU A 259 21.73 -1.17 -22.55
N MET A 260 22.03 -0.10 -23.29
CA MET A 260 23.20 0.76 -23.04
C MET A 260 23.05 1.59 -21.76
N VAL A 261 21.85 2.09 -21.46
CA VAL A 261 21.58 2.92 -20.28
C VAL A 261 21.44 2.07 -19.02
N SER A 262 20.68 0.97 -19.09
CA SER A 262 20.42 0.07 -17.96
C SER A 262 20.14 -1.35 -18.43
N ARG A 263 21.18 -2.18 -18.34
CA ARG A 263 21.10 -3.63 -18.63
C ARG A 263 20.04 -4.33 -17.78
N LEU A 264 19.84 -3.89 -16.54
CA LEU A 264 18.81 -4.44 -15.67
C LEU A 264 17.40 -4.08 -16.15
N ALA A 265 17.14 -2.82 -16.50
CA ALA A 265 15.84 -2.41 -17.02
C ALA A 265 15.51 -3.15 -18.33
N TRP A 266 16.50 -3.29 -19.21
CA TRP A 266 16.38 -4.06 -20.43
C TRP A 266 16.06 -5.54 -20.16
N LEU A 267 16.73 -6.16 -19.19
CA LEU A 267 16.45 -7.55 -18.81
C LEU A 267 15.04 -7.72 -18.24
N LEU A 268 14.61 -6.83 -17.34
CA LEU A 268 13.28 -6.85 -16.72
C LEU A 268 12.18 -6.72 -17.78
N ARG A 269 12.34 -5.82 -18.76
CA ARG A 269 11.47 -5.72 -19.95
C ARG A 269 11.39 -7.05 -20.69
N ARG A 270 12.53 -7.69 -20.92
CA ARG A 270 12.63 -8.94 -21.68
C ARG A 270 11.94 -10.11 -21.00
N ILE A 271 11.96 -10.17 -19.67
CA ILE A 271 11.28 -11.21 -18.89
C ILE A 271 9.85 -10.81 -18.47
N ASN A 272 9.31 -9.69 -18.97
CA ASN A 272 8.00 -9.14 -18.59
C ASN A 272 7.83 -8.94 -17.07
N ALA A 273 8.91 -8.55 -16.39
CA ALA A 273 8.93 -8.25 -14.95
C ALA A 273 8.88 -6.75 -14.67
N GLU A 274 8.41 -5.94 -15.63
CA GLU A 274 8.11 -4.55 -15.37
C GLU A 274 6.87 -4.42 -14.46
N PRO A 275 6.85 -3.44 -13.55
CA PRO A 275 5.68 -3.22 -12.71
C PRO A 275 4.47 -2.90 -13.59
N LEU A 276 3.38 -3.65 -13.40
CA LEU A 276 2.07 -3.30 -13.95
C LEU A 276 1.53 -2.13 -13.13
N GLY A 277 1.97 -0.92 -13.48
CA GLY A 277 1.50 0.30 -12.85
C GLY A 277 0.05 0.55 -13.21
N TRP A 278 -0.83 0.59 -12.19
CA TRP A 278 -2.12 1.24 -12.36
C TRP A 278 -1.93 2.74 -12.15
N GLU A 279 -2.21 3.53 -13.18
CA GLU A 279 -2.18 4.99 -13.10
C GLU A 279 -3.49 5.58 -13.66
N PRO A 280 -4.01 6.67 -13.08
CA PRO A 280 -5.12 7.40 -13.67
C PRO A 280 -4.76 7.91 -15.07
N GLU A 281 -5.72 7.88 -16.00
CA GLU A 281 -5.55 8.41 -17.35
C GLU A 281 -5.17 9.90 -17.32
N ARG A 282 -4.06 10.24 -17.98
CA ARG A 282 -3.51 11.60 -18.07
C ARG A 282 -2.84 11.80 -19.43
N PRO A 283 -2.79 13.04 -19.96
CA PRO A 283 -2.01 13.37 -21.15
C PRO A 283 -0.51 13.32 -20.84
N ASN A 284 0.07 12.13 -20.77
CA ASN A 284 1.50 11.95 -20.59
C ASN A 284 2.26 12.27 -21.89
N VAL A 285 3.57 12.49 -21.78
CA VAL A 285 4.42 12.89 -22.92
C VAL A 285 4.33 11.90 -24.07
N MET A 286 4.29 10.60 -23.76
CA MET A 286 4.21 9.54 -24.78
C MET A 286 2.91 9.62 -25.57
N LEU A 287 1.77 9.73 -24.90
CA LEU A 287 0.45 9.84 -25.52
C LEU A 287 0.34 11.12 -26.36
N LEU A 288 0.83 12.26 -25.85
CA LEU A 288 0.86 13.51 -26.60
C LEU A 288 1.74 13.40 -27.86
N GLY A 289 2.86 12.66 -27.76
CA GLY A 289 3.71 12.32 -28.89
C GLY A 289 2.96 11.50 -29.95
N THR A 290 2.29 10.42 -29.54
CA THR A 290 1.49 9.56 -30.43
C THR A 290 0.39 10.36 -31.16
N LEU A 291 -0.36 11.20 -30.43
CA LEU A 291 -1.39 12.05 -31.05
C LEU A 291 -0.77 13.03 -32.07
N THR A 292 0.41 13.56 -31.76
CA THR A 292 1.12 14.48 -32.66
C THR A 292 1.61 13.76 -33.92
N HIS A 293 2.23 12.59 -33.78
CA HIS A 293 2.72 11.80 -34.91
C HIS A 293 1.59 11.47 -35.89
N GLN A 294 0.46 10.99 -35.39
CA GLN A 294 -0.69 10.65 -36.25
C GLN A 294 -1.25 11.87 -36.98
N VAL A 295 -1.28 13.05 -36.35
CA VAL A 295 -1.69 14.28 -37.05
C VAL A 295 -0.69 14.66 -38.14
N PHE A 296 0.62 14.50 -37.89
CA PHE A 296 1.65 14.78 -38.88
C PHE A 296 1.63 13.79 -40.06
N GLU A 297 1.44 12.50 -39.78
CA GLU A 297 1.30 11.44 -40.78
C GLU A 297 0.16 11.76 -41.76
N GLU A 298 -0.99 12.17 -41.22
CA GLU A 298 -2.16 12.53 -42.04
C GLU A 298 -2.00 13.88 -42.77
N LEU A 299 -1.24 14.81 -42.21
CA LEU A 299 -0.97 16.12 -42.84
C LEU A 299 0.06 16.05 -43.97
N PHE A 300 1.08 15.21 -43.83
CA PHE A 300 2.27 15.17 -44.70
C PHE A 300 2.39 13.82 -45.41
N GLN A 301 1.44 13.53 -46.29
CA GLN A 301 1.34 12.23 -46.96
C GLN A 301 2.30 12.10 -48.16
N VAL A 302 2.74 10.86 -48.39
CA VAL A 302 3.57 10.47 -49.53
C VAL A 302 2.85 10.81 -50.85
N SER A 303 3.61 11.33 -51.82
CA SER A 303 3.10 11.70 -53.17
C SER A 303 2.04 12.81 -53.22
N LEU A 304 1.71 13.46 -52.10
CA LEU A 304 0.91 14.68 -52.07
C LEU A 304 1.81 15.92 -51.99
N PRO A 305 1.39 17.06 -52.56
CA PRO A 305 2.12 18.31 -52.40
C PRO A 305 2.15 18.71 -50.92
N ILE A 306 3.28 19.28 -50.49
CA ILE A 306 3.43 19.84 -49.13
C ILE A 306 2.27 20.81 -48.87
N PRO A 307 1.48 20.63 -47.80
CA PRO A 307 0.28 21.43 -47.56
C PRO A 307 0.62 22.91 -47.37
N ASP A 308 -0.25 23.79 -47.85
CA ASP A 308 -0.13 25.22 -47.63
C ASP A 308 -0.55 25.61 -46.20
N PRO A 309 -0.19 26.82 -45.71
CA PRO A 309 -0.52 27.25 -44.36
C PRO A 309 -2.03 27.28 -44.06
N GLN A 310 -2.89 27.51 -45.06
CA GLN A 310 -4.34 27.53 -44.85
C GLN A 310 -4.90 26.11 -44.66
N THR A 311 -4.37 25.16 -45.43
CA THR A 311 -4.69 23.73 -45.33
C THR A 311 -4.25 23.19 -43.97
N ILE A 312 -3.02 23.50 -43.53
CA ILE A 312 -2.53 23.15 -42.20
C ILE A 312 -3.46 23.71 -41.11
N GLY A 313 -3.81 24.99 -41.20
CA GLY A 313 -4.68 25.66 -40.22
C GLY A 313 -6.07 25.03 -40.10
N SER A 314 -6.64 24.55 -41.21
CA SER A 314 -7.99 23.97 -41.22
C SER A 314 -8.05 22.48 -40.87
N GLN A 315 -6.96 21.73 -41.07
CA GLN A 315 -6.93 20.27 -40.89
C GLN A 315 -6.48 19.82 -39.50
N ILE A 316 -5.76 20.64 -38.74
CA ILE A 316 -5.22 20.22 -37.43
C ILE A 316 -6.30 19.85 -36.42
N GLU A 317 -7.32 20.67 -36.22
CA GLU A 317 -8.37 20.36 -35.24
C GLU A 317 -9.15 19.09 -35.60
N PRO A 318 -9.62 18.89 -36.86
CA PRO A 318 -10.26 17.64 -37.29
C PRO A 318 -9.39 16.40 -37.11
N LEU A 319 -8.12 16.45 -37.52
CA LEU A 319 -7.20 15.31 -37.41
C LEU A 319 -6.87 14.98 -35.97
N LEU A 320 -6.62 16.00 -35.13
CA LEU A 320 -6.35 15.80 -33.71
C LEU A 320 -7.57 15.21 -33.00
N ASP A 321 -8.78 15.68 -33.30
CA ASP A 321 -10.01 15.13 -32.71
C ASP A 321 -10.25 13.68 -33.16
N SER A 322 -9.82 13.31 -34.39
CA SER A 322 -9.82 11.93 -34.86
C SER A 322 -8.84 11.06 -34.09
N SER A 323 -7.59 11.51 -33.92
CA SER A 323 -6.57 10.80 -33.17
C SER A 323 -6.95 10.62 -31.70
N ILE A 324 -7.53 11.65 -31.06
CA ILE A 324 -8.03 11.61 -29.69
C ILE A 324 -9.14 10.56 -29.53
N ARG A 325 -10.05 10.42 -30.51
CA ARG A 325 -11.10 9.39 -30.46
C ARG A 325 -10.54 7.97 -30.41
N THR A 326 -9.41 7.74 -31.07
CA THR A 326 -8.80 6.41 -31.18
C THR A 326 -7.92 6.09 -29.98
N HIS A 327 -7.04 7.02 -29.59
CA HIS A 327 -5.97 6.73 -28.62
C HIS A 327 -6.20 7.32 -27.23
N ALA A 328 -7.03 8.36 -27.09
CA ALA A 328 -7.20 9.08 -25.82
C ALA A 328 -8.64 9.61 -25.59
N PRO A 329 -9.69 8.75 -25.58
CA PRO A 329 -11.08 9.23 -25.54
C PRO A 329 -11.39 10.14 -24.34
N PHE A 330 -10.70 9.92 -23.20
CA PHE A 330 -10.85 10.72 -21.99
C PHE A 330 -10.54 12.22 -22.19
N LEU A 331 -9.64 12.58 -23.12
CA LEU A 331 -9.30 13.97 -23.42
C LEU A 331 -10.48 14.75 -24.01
N ARG A 332 -11.56 14.08 -24.42
CA ARG A 332 -12.78 14.73 -24.90
C ARG A 332 -13.57 15.41 -23.79
N ALA A 333 -13.36 15.02 -22.53
CA ALA A 333 -14.05 15.59 -21.39
C ALA A 333 -13.73 17.10 -21.21
N ALA A 334 -14.64 17.81 -20.55
CA ALA A 334 -14.56 19.26 -20.41
C ALA A 334 -13.32 19.73 -19.64
N GLN A 335 -12.86 18.95 -18.66
CA GLN A 335 -11.68 19.31 -17.87
C GLN A 335 -10.39 19.38 -18.70
N TRP A 336 -10.35 18.78 -19.89
CA TRP A 336 -9.18 18.73 -20.77
C TRP A 336 -9.25 19.72 -21.95
N GLN A 337 -10.19 20.66 -21.93
CA GLN A 337 -10.38 21.60 -23.04
C GLN A 337 -9.15 22.51 -23.25
N VAL A 338 -8.50 22.94 -22.16
CA VAL A 338 -7.34 23.85 -22.23
C VAL A 338 -6.15 23.11 -22.83
N GLU A 339 -5.88 21.89 -22.36
CA GLU A 339 -4.80 21.02 -22.81
C GLU A 339 -4.95 20.66 -24.29
N ARG A 340 -6.17 20.33 -24.74
CA ARG A 340 -6.44 20.07 -26.17
C ARG A 340 -6.16 21.30 -27.03
N LYS A 341 -6.60 22.49 -26.61
CA LYS A 341 -6.32 23.74 -27.33
C LYS A 341 -4.82 24.04 -27.37
N HIS A 342 -4.12 23.82 -26.26
CA HIS A 342 -2.67 24.01 -26.19
C HIS A 342 -1.92 23.03 -27.09
N LEU A 343 -2.34 21.76 -27.12
CA LEU A 343 -1.79 20.74 -28.02
C LEU A 343 -2.01 21.11 -29.49
N ALA A 344 -3.25 21.46 -29.88
CA ALA A 344 -3.55 21.90 -31.25
C ALA A 344 -2.71 23.13 -31.66
N SER A 345 -2.57 24.12 -30.78
CA SER A 345 -1.74 25.30 -31.05
C SER A 345 -0.26 24.95 -31.23
N SER A 346 0.24 24.01 -30.42
CA SER A 346 1.63 23.53 -30.51
C SER A 346 1.87 22.76 -31.80
N ILE A 347 0.96 21.84 -32.15
CA ILE A 347 1.00 21.09 -33.42
C ILE A 347 0.97 22.03 -34.60
N HIS A 348 0.12 23.08 -34.58
CA HIS A 348 0.05 24.08 -35.65
C HIS A 348 1.37 24.81 -35.86
N LYS A 349 2.01 25.27 -34.79
CA LYS A 349 3.33 25.92 -34.88
C LYS A 349 4.39 24.97 -35.42
N ALA A 350 4.40 23.72 -34.95
CA ALA A 350 5.34 22.70 -35.39
C ALA A 350 5.14 22.35 -36.88
N ALA A 351 3.90 22.18 -37.34
CA ALA A 351 3.58 21.85 -38.72
C ALA A 351 4.00 22.97 -39.70
N LEU A 352 3.77 24.23 -39.33
CA LEU A 352 4.25 25.37 -40.13
C LEU A 352 5.78 25.42 -40.19
N ALA A 353 6.46 25.21 -39.07
CA ALA A 353 7.92 25.18 -39.04
C ALA A 353 8.47 24.02 -39.88
N TRP A 354 7.86 22.83 -39.79
CA TRP A 354 8.25 21.66 -40.56
C TRP A 354 8.05 21.86 -42.06
N ARG A 355 6.91 22.45 -42.46
CA ARG A 355 6.67 22.87 -43.84
C ARG A 355 7.79 23.75 -44.38
N GLU A 356 8.20 24.79 -43.64
CA GLU A 356 9.27 25.68 -44.09
C GLU A 356 10.58 24.94 -44.32
N VAL A 357 10.90 23.95 -43.47
CA VAL A 357 12.07 23.08 -43.66
C VAL A 357 11.96 22.28 -44.95
N LEU A 358 10.84 21.59 -45.18
CA LEU A 358 10.64 20.77 -46.39
C LEU A 358 10.74 21.62 -47.67
N VAL A 359 10.11 22.79 -47.69
CA VAL A 359 10.14 23.71 -48.84
C VAL A 359 11.55 24.25 -49.07
N THR A 360 12.27 24.62 -48.01
CA THR A 360 13.64 25.15 -48.12
C THR A 360 14.60 24.11 -48.65
N LEU A 361 14.46 22.86 -48.18
CA LEU A 361 15.29 21.74 -48.61
C LEU A 361 14.89 21.20 -49.99
N LYS A 362 13.74 21.62 -50.54
CA LYS A 362 13.11 21.01 -51.73
C LYS A 362 12.95 19.50 -51.55
N ALA A 363 12.61 19.09 -50.33
CA ALA A 363 12.53 17.70 -49.97
C ALA A 363 11.23 17.08 -50.49
N ASP A 364 11.34 15.88 -51.04
CA ASP A 364 10.20 15.03 -51.38
C ASP A 364 9.96 14.01 -50.25
N ILE A 365 8.71 13.83 -49.85
CA ILE A 365 8.34 12.82 -48.85
C ILE A 365 8.24 11.47 -49.56
N LEU A 366 9.19 10.58 -49.26
CA LEU A 366 9.30 9.26 -49.87
C LEU A 366 8.52 8.18 -49.12
N GLY A 367 8.36 8.36 -47.80
CA GLY A 367 7.70 7.41 -46.91
C GLY A 367 7.42 8.03 -45.55
N THR A 368 6.37 7.58 -44.88
CA THR A 368 6.01 7.97 -43.51
C THR A 368 5.77 6.70 -42.72
N GLU A 369 6.31 6.63 -41.50
CA GLU A 369 6.15 5.48 -40.60
C GLU A 369 6.60 4.14 -41.23
N GLU A 370 7.70 4.18 -42.01
CA GLU A 370 8.21 3.06 -42.80
C GLU A 370 9.01 2.06 -41.95
N TRP A 371 8.75 0.76 -42.14
CA TRP A 371 9.48 -0.30 -41.45
C TRP A 371 10.82 -0.57 -42.11
N ILE A 372 11.88 -0.54 -41.31
CA ILE A 372 13.25 -0.87 -41.70
C ILE A 372 13.71 -2.07 -40.90
N GLU A 373 14.30 -3.05 -41.58
CA GLU A 373 14.86 -4.25 -40.98
C GLU A 373 16.31 -4.48 -41.45
N GLY A 374 17.09 -5.18 -40.64
CA GLY A 374 18.47 -5.50 -40.96
C GLY A 374 19.15 -6.34 -39.89
N THR A 375 20.47 -6.42 -39.96
CA THR A 375 21.29 -7.17 -39.01
C THR A 375 22.46 -6.33 -38.52
N LEU A 376 22.70 -6.32 -37.22
CA LEU A 376 23.84 -5.70 -36.56
C LEU A 376 24.66 -6.79 -35.88
N ASP A 377 25.86 -7.10 -36.39
CA ASP A 377 26.75 -8.13 -35.83
C ASP A 377 26.07 -9.49 -35.56
N GLY A 378 25.15 -9.90 -36.44
CA GLY A 378 24.38 -11.14 -36.31
C GLY A 378 23.12 -11.04 -35.45
N LEU A 379 22.89 -9.90 -34.79
CA LEU A 379 21.63 -9.59 -34.11
C LEU A 379 20.63 -9.01 -35.12
N PRO A 380 19.46 -9.63 -35.33
CA PRO A 380 18.42 -9.01 -36.14
C PRO A 380 17.94 -7.72 -35.47
N ILE A 381 17.73 -6.67 -36.26
CA ILE A 381 17.22 -5.38 -35.79
C ILE A 381 16.07 -4.92 -36.67
N HIS A 382 15.14 -4.21 -36.07
CA HIS A 382 14.02 -3.60 -36.79
C HIS A 382 13.67 -2.25 -36.17
N GLY A 383 13.10 -1.36 -36.95
CA GLY A 383 12.64 -0.07 -36.46
C GLY A 383 11.64 0.55 -37.42
N GLN A 384 10.90 1.51 -36.91
CA GLN A 384 10.02 2.34 -37.71
C GLN A 384 10.67 3.70 -37.89
N ALA A 385 10.81 4.14 -39.13
CA ALA A 385 11.31 5.47 -39.45
C ALA A 385 10.12 6.42 -39.59
N ASP A 386 10.09 7.45 -38.74
CA ASP A 386 9.01 8.44 -38.71
C ASP A 386 8.76 9.05 -40.10
N ILE A 387 9.84 9.43 -40.81
CA ILE A 387 9.76 9.98 -42.18
C ILE A 387 11.02 9.68 -43.01
N LEU A 388 10.82 9.40 -44.29
CA LEU A 388 11.87 9.29 -45.30
C LEU A 388 11.77 10.46 -46.27
N LEU A 389 12.89 11.17 -46.46
CA LEU A 389 12.99 12.34 -47.34
C LEU A 389 13.97 12.07 -48.48
N GLY A 390 13.60 12.48 -49.69
CA GLY A 390 14.49 12.65 -50.82
C GLY A 390 14.95 14.11 -50.89
N LEU A 391 16.26 14.34 -51.03
CA LEU A 391 16.88 15.68 -51.07
C LEU A 391 17.52 15.97 -52.43
#